data_AF-A0A8C6CGI4-F1
#
_entry.id   AF-A0A8C6CGI4-F1
#
_cell.length_a   1.000
_cell.length_b   1.000
_cell.length_c   1.000
_cell.angle_alpha   90.00
_cell.angle_beta   90.00
_cell.angle_gamma   90.00
#
_symmetry.space_group_name_H-M   'P 1'
#
loop_
_entity.id
_entity.type
_entity.pdbx_description
1 polymer ?
#
loop_
_entity_poly.entity_id
_entity_poly.type
_entity_poly.pdbx_seq_one_letter_code
_entity_poly.pdbx_strand_id
1 'polypeptide(L)'
;MLTVCPQPGDGLSHSMRFTQQPCQAKEVEETIEGLLLRLEEFCSLADMIRSDTSQILEENIPLLKAKVVEMRGIYAKVDQLEAFVKMVRRHVSFLEAHVLQAERDHGALSQALRKWLGSSGLPALGNKRWAPVAPTFELPALYRTEDYFPVDVGEVMPRASSCQRRL
;
A
#
# COMPACT_ATOMS: atom_id res chain seq x y z
N MET A 1 -22.99 45.17 -55.69
CA MET A 1 -23.37 46.41 -54.96
C MET A 1 -22.16 46.87 -54.17
N LEU A 2 -21.55 47.99 -54.55
CA LEU A 2 -20.46 48.61 -53.79
C LEU A 2 -21.10 49.58 -52.79
N THR A 3 -20.99 49.31 -51.50
CA THR A 3 -21.51 50.17 -50.44
C THR A 3 -20.54 51.35 -50.26
N VAL A 4 -20.99 52.55 -50.60
CA VAL A 4 -20.27 53.81 -50.41
C VAL A 4 -20.89 54.52 -49.21
N CYS A 5 -20.11 54.80 -48.17
CA CYS A 5 -20.56 55.65 -47.07
C CYS A 5 -20.34 57.12 -47.47
N PRO A 6 -21.38 57.97 -47.53
CA PRO A 6 -21.22 59.38 -47.87
C PRO A 6 -20.74 60.16 -46.65
N GLN A 7 -19.87 61.15 -46.88
CA GLN A 7 -19.56 62.21 -45.91
C GLN A 7 -20.11 63.55 -46.43
N PRO A 8 -20.57 64.46 -45.55
CA PRO A 8 -21.04 65.78 -45.95
C PRO A 8 -19.84 66.60 -46.43
N GLY A 9 -19.87 67.01 -47.70
CA GLY A 9 -18.79 67.75 -48.33
C GLY A 9 -19.01 69.25 -48.26
N ASP A 10 -17.95 69.98 -47.89
CA ASP A 10 -17.79 71.39 -48.23
C ASP A 10 -16.85 71.51 -49.43
N GLY A 11 -17.40 72.08 -50.51
CA GLY A 11 -16.74 72.89 -51.55
C GLY A 11 -15.35 72.53 -52.11
N LEU A 12 -15.33 72.29 -53.42
CA LEU A 12 -14.21 72.45 -54.37
C LEU A 12 -12.98 71.54 -54.21
N SER A 13 -12.98 70.43 -54.97
CA SER A 13 -11.96 70.12 -56.00
C SER A 13 -12.19 68.72 -56.57
N HIS A 14 -12.22 68.61 -57.91
CA HIS A 14 -12.30 67.34 -58.62
C HIS A 14 -11.02 66.52 -58.39
N SER A 15 -11.06 65.63 -57.41
CA SER A 15 -10.20 64.45 -57.37
C SER A 15 -11.01 63.31 -56.78
N MET A 16 -11.64 62.51 -57.63
CA MET A 16 -12.23 61.25 -57.20
C MET A 16 -11.08 60.27 -56.90
N ARG A 17 -10.53 60.36 -55.68
CA ARG A 17 -9.76 59.25 -55.12
C ARG A 17 -10.72 58.08 -54.98
N PHE A 18 -10.52 57.06 -55.79
CA PHE A 18 -11.02 55.72 -55.49
C PHE A 18 -10.34 55.26 -54.20
N THR A 19 -10.92 55.55 -53.05
CA THR A 19 -10.60 54.84 -51.81
C THR A 19 -11.33 53.50 -51.87
N GLN A 20 -10.85 52.62 -52.76
CA GLN A 20 -11.23 51.23 -52.75
C GLN A 20 -10.74 50.63 -51.42
N GLN A 21 -11.70 50.47 -50.50
CA GLN A 21 -11.74 49.53 -49.36
C GLN A 21 -10.86 49.77 -48.12
N PRO A 22 -11.07 50.85 -47.36
CA PRO A 22 -10.67 50.89 -45.95
C PRO A 22 -11.48 49.90 -45.08
N CYS A 23 -12.70 49.52 -45.51
CA CYS A 23 -13.58 48.63 -44.75
C CYS A 23 -13.17 47.15 -44.81
N GLN A 24 -12.80 46.61 -45.99
CA GLN A 24 -12.35 45.21 -46.08
C GLN A 24 -10.98 45.00 -45.43
N ALA A 25 -10.07 45.97 -45.58
CA ALA A 25 -8.76 45.90 -44.91
C ALA A 25 -8.90 45.82 -43.39
N LYS A 26 -9.85 46.58 -42.82
CA LYS A 26 -10.12 46.59 -41.38
C LYS A 26 -10.76 45.29 -40.87
N GLU A 27 -11.70 44.71 -41.62
CA GLU A 27 -12.30 43.41 -41.26
C GLU A 27 -11.24 42.28 -41.25
N VAL A 28 -10.31 42.32 -42.20
CA VAL A 28 -9.17 41.40 -42.24
C VAL A 28 -8.23 41.63 -41.04
N GLU A 29 -7.94 42.88 -40.70
CA GLU A 29 -7.11 43.24 -39.55
C GLU A 29 -7.72 42.74 -38.23
N GLU A 30 -9.01 43.00 -37.99
CA GLU A 30 -9.76 42.50 -36.83
C GLU A 30 -9.78 40.96 -36.79
N THR A 31 -9.89 40.31 -37.96
CA THR A 31 -9.82 38.84 -38.06
C THR A 31 -8.43 38.31 -37.71
N ILE A 32 -7.36 38.97 -38.18
CA ILE A 32 -5.97 38.61 -37.87
C ILE A 32 -5.72 38.76 -36.37
N GLU A 33 -6.10 39.89 -35.77
CA GLU A 33 -5.97 40.10 -34.32
C GLU A 33 -6.68 39.01 -33.53
N GLY A 34 -7.92 38.67 -33.91
CA GLY A 34 -8.66 37.58 -33.29
C GLY A 34 -8.05 36.19 -33.49
N LEU A 35 -7.33 35.96 -34.59
CA LEU A 35 -6.59 34.71 -34.81
C LEU A 35 -5.29 34.66 -34.00
N LEU A 36 -4.58 35.78 -33.89
CA LEU A 36 -3.36 35.88 -33.08
C LEU A 36 -3.65 35.65 -31.60
N LEU A 37 -4.75 36.22 -31.09
CA LEU A 37 -5.18 36.01 -29.70
C LEU A 37 -5.48 34.52 -29.43
N ARG A 38 -6.21 33.87 -30.35
CA ARG A 38 -6.50 32.42 -30.25
C ARG A 38 -5.25 31.55 -30.36
N LEU A 39 -4.24 31.97 -31.14
CA LEU A 39 -2.96 31.28 -31.20
C LEU A 39 -2.19 31.39 -29.88
N GLU A 40 -2.21 32.55 -29.23
CA GLU A 40 -1.59 32.74 -27.91
C GLU A 40 -2.26 31.87 -26.84
N GLU A 41 -3.59 31.80 -26.84
CA GLU A 41 -4.36 30.88 -25.98
C GLU A 41 -3.99 29.41 -26.25
N PHE A 42 -3.87 29.02 -27.52
CA PHE A 42 -3.46 27.66 -27.88
C PHE A 42 -2.04 27.34 -27.43
N CYS A 43 -1.10 28.27 -27.58
CA CYS A 43 0.27 28.11 -27.09
C CYS A 43 0.28 27.91 -25.56
N SER A 44 -0.49 28.71 -24.84
CA SER A 44 -0.60 28.61 -23.38
C SER A 44 -1.15 27.24 -22.95
N LEU A 45 -2.17 26.73 -23.65
CA LEU A 45 -2.70 25.39 -23.40
C LEU A 45 -1.68 24.29 -23.73
N ALA A 46 -0.94 24.42 -24.83
CA ALA A 46 0.09 23.47 -25.20
C ALA A 46 1.22 23.41 -24.17
N ASP A 47 1.62 24.56 -23.61
CA ASP A 47 2.63 24.64 -22.56
C ASP A 47 2.14 24.00 -21.26
N MET A 48 0.87 24.20 -20.90
CA MET A 48 0.25 23.54 -19.75
C MET A 48 0.26 22.02 -19.92
N ILE A 49 -0.15 21.51 -21.08
CA ILE A 49 -0.12 20.07 -21.38
C ILE A 49 1.31 19.52 -21.30
N ARG A 50 2.29 20.25 -21.83
CA ARG A 50 3.71 19.86 -21.76
C ARG A 50 4.21 19.81 -20.31
N SER A 51 3.85 20.81 -19.50
CA SER A 51 4.19 20.86 -18.08
C SER A 51 3.57 19.68 -17.32
N ASP A 52 2.26 19.46 -17.46
CA ASP A 52 1.55 18.37 -16.80
C ASP A 52 2.09 17.00 -17.22
N THR A 53 2.38 16.83 -18.51
CA THR A 53 3.00 15.60 -19.02
C THR A 53 4.36 15.37 -18.36
N SER A 54 5.18 16.42 -18.23
CA SER A 54 6.49 16.34 -17.60
C SER A 54 6.34 15.99 -16.12
N GLN A 55 5.38 16.60 -15.42
CA GLN A 55 5.09 16.30 -14.01
C GLN A 55 4.61 14.85 -13.82
N ILE A 56 3.79 14.33 -14.74
CA ILE A 56 3.32 12.94 -14.69
C ILE A 56 4.49 11.97 -14.86
N LEU A 57 5.34 12.20 -15.87
CA LEU A 57 6.43 11.29 -16.24
C LEU A 57 7.57 11.32 -15.24
N GLU A 58 7.97 12.50 -14.79
CA GLU A 58 9.18 12.68 -13.98
C GLU A 58 8.92 12.61 -12.47
N GLU A 59 7.69 12.91 -12.01
CA GLU A 59 7.36 12.91 -10.58
C GLU A 59 6.34 11.83 -10.21
N ASN A 60 5.15 11.88 -10.82
CA ASN A 60 4.02 11.07 -10.35
C ASN A 60 4.21 9.58 -10.63
N ILE A 61 4.68 9.21 -11.82
CA ILE A 61 4.93 7.80 -12.17
C ILE A 61 6.02 7.20 -11.28
N PRO A 62 7.19 7.85 -11.08
CA PRO A 62 8.20 7.37 -10.13
C PRO A 62 7.67 7.25 -8.70
N LEU A 63 6.91 8.25 -8.22
CA LEU A 63 6.30 8.23 -6.89
C LEU A 63 5.32 7.06 -6.74
N LEU A 64 4.44 6.86 -7.72
CA LEU A 64 3.50 5.74 -7.73
C LEU A 64 4.24 4.40 -7.75
N LYS A 65 5.31 4.28 -8.55
CA LYS A 65 6.15 3.08 -8.59
C LYS A 65 6.78 2.79 -7.22
N ALA A 66 7.30 3.81 -6.54
CA ALA A 66 7.84 3.67 -5.18
C ALA A 66 6.75 3.20 -4.20
N LYS A 67 5.56 3.78 -4.27
CA LYS A 67 4.41 3.38 -3.44
C LYS A 67 3.96 1.94 -3.69
N VAL A 68 3.98 1.47 -4.94
CA VAL A 68 3.71 0.07 -5.27
C VAL A 68 4.74 -0.87 -4.65
N VAL A 69 6.02 -0.47 -4.60
CA VAL A 69 7.07 -1.25 -3.93
C VAL A 69 6.85 -1.28 -2.42
N GLU A 70 6.51 -0.16 -1.80
CA GLU A 70 6.15 -0.11 -0.37
C GLU A 70 4.99 -1.07 -0.06
N MET A 71 3.93 -1.06 -0.88
CA MET A 71 2.80 -1.98 -0.74
C MET A 71 3.22 -3.45 -0.83
N ARG A 72 4.15 -3.82 -1.71
CA ARG A 72 4.69 -5.19 -1.77
C ARG A 72 5.37 -5.59 -0.47
N GLY A 73 6.10 -4.66 0.16
CA GLY A 73 6.71 -4.89 1.47
C GLY A 73 5.67 -5.15 2.56
N ILE A 74 4.53 -4.45 2.53
CA ILE A 74 3.41 -4.70 3.46
C ILE A 74 2.84 -6.09 3.25
N TYR A 75 2.58 -6.51 2.00
CA TYR A 75 2.07 -7.86 1.73
C TYR A 75 3.04 -8.95 2.17
N ALA A 76 4.34 -8.77 1.99
CA ALA A 76 5.33 -9.71 2.50
C ALA A 76 5.27 -9.87 4.04
N LYS A 77 5.01 -8.78 4.78
CA LYS A 77 4.79 -8.84 6.23
C LYS A 77 3.51 -9.60 6.58
N VAL A 78 2.44 -9.44 5.79
CA VAL A 78 1.19 -10.22 5.95
C VAL A 78 1.46 -11.71 5.73
N ASP A 79 2.21 -12.08 4.70
CA ASP A 79 2.55 -13.48 4.40
C ASP A 79 3.38 -14.12 5.53
N GLN A 80 4.35 -13.37 6.09
CA GLN A 80 5.13 -13.82 7.25
C GLN A 80 4.25 -14.04 8.48
N LEU A 81 3.32 -13.13 8.74
CA LEU A 81 2.36 -13.27 9.84
C LEU A 81 1.46 -14.49 9.64
N GLU A 82 0.99 -14.74 8.43
CA GLU A 82 0.19 -15.93 8.12
C GLU A 82 0.99 -17.22 8.37
N ALA A 83 2.24 -17.29 7.92
CA ALA A 83 3.13 -18.42 8.18
C ALA A 83 3.34 -18.65 9.68
N PHE A 84 3.53 -17.57 10.44
CA PHE A 84 3.64 -17.61 11.89
C PHE A 84 2.37 -18.19 12.54
N VAL A 85 1.19 -17.69 12.17
CA VAL A 85 -0.09 -18.18 12.69
C VAL A 85 -0.31 -19.67 12.35
N LYS A 86 0.07 -20.10 11.15
CA LYS A 86 0.02 -21.53 10.75
C LYS A 86 0.93 -22.39 11.62
N MET A 87 2.14 -21.92 11.93
CA MET A 87 3.07 -22.62 12.81
C MET A 87 2.52 -22.74 14.24
N VAL A 88 2.00 -21.65 14.81
CA VAL A 88 1.38 -21.65 16.15
C VAL A 88 0.22 -22.63 16.20
N ARG A 89 -0.66 -22.62 15.19
CA ARG A 89 -1.78 -23.57 15.10
C ARG A 89 -1.28 -25.01 15.17
N ARG A 90 -0.24 -25.36 14.40
CA ARG A 90 0.35 -26.69 14.40
C ARG A 90 0.86 -27.09 15.79
N HIS A 91 1.55 -26.18 16.48
CA HIS A 91 2.08 -26.45 17.82
C HIS A 91 0.97 -26.63 18.86
N VAL A 92 -0.10 -25.82 18.81
CA VAL A 92 -1.25 -25.99 19.70
C VAL A 92 -1.94 -27.33 19.46
N SER A 93 -2.20 -27.70 18.20
CA SER A 93 -2.81 -29.01 17.88
C SER A 93 -1.93 -30.18 18.32
N PHE A 94 -0.61 -30.06 18.19
CA PHE A 94 0.32 -31.07 18.68
C PHE A 94 0.26 -31.22 20.21
N LEU A 95 0.27 -30.10 20.93
CA LEU A 95 0.18 -30.09 22.40
C LEU A 95 -1.15 -30.66 22.89
N GLU A 96 -2.26 -30.26 22.26
CA GLU A 96 -3.61 -30.76 22.57
C GLU A 96 -3.69 -32.28 22.42
N ALA A 97 -3.14 -32.83 21.33
CA ALA A 97 -3.09 -34.27 21.11
C ALA A 97 -2.28 -35.00 22.20
N HIS A 98 -1.14 -34.44 22.63
CA HIS A 98 -0.31 -34.99 23.69
C HIS A 98 -0.99 -34.95 25.06
N VAL A 99 -1.67 -33.85 25.38
CA VAL A 99 -2.44 -33.72 26.63
C VAL A 99 -3.57 -34.75 26.66
N LEU A 100 -4.36 -34.85 25.58
CA LEU A 100 -5.43 -35.85 25.46
C LEU A 100 -4.90 -37.28 25.59
N GLN A 101 -3.72 -37.57 25.03
CA GLN A 101 -3.10 -38.88 25.15
C GLN A 101 -2.67 -39.17 26.60
N ALA A 102 -2.00 -38.23 27.25
CA ALA A 102 -1.57 -38.36 28.64
C ALA A 102 -2.76 -38.53 29.62
N GLU A 103 -3.87 -37.83 29.37
CA GLU A 103 -5.12 -37.98 30.13
C GLU A 103 -5.74 -39.37 29.98
N ARG A 104 -5.78 -39.92 28.75
CA ARG A 104 -6.26 -41.29 28.52
C ARG A 104 -5.39 -42.31 29.24
N ASP A 105 -4.08 -42.17 29.13
CA ASP A 105 -3.13 -43.14 29.69
C ASP A 105 -3.16 -43.12 31.22
N HIS A 106 -3.21 -41.94 31.85
CA HIS A 106 -3.38 -41.80 33.30
C HIS A 106 -4.76 -42.27 33.77
N GLY A 107 -5.82 -41.96 33.03
CA GLY A 107 -7.18 -42.42 33.31
C GLY A 107 -7.26 -43.95 33.29
N ALA A 108 -6.73 -44.58 32.24
CA ALA A 108 -6.69 -46.03 32.08
C ALA A 108 -5.83 -46.71 33.16
N LEU A 109 -4.65 -46.15 33.48
CA LEU A 109 -3.79 -46.65 34.56
C LEU A 109 -4.48 -46.58 35.93
N SER A 110 -5.14 -45.47 36.25
CA SER A 110 -5.87 -45.32 37.52
C SER A 110 -7.04 -46.31 37.65
N GLN A 111 -7.70 -46.63 36.53
CA GLN A 111 -8.80 -47.60 36.48
C GLN A 111 -8.28 -49.04 36.57
N ALA A 112 -7.17 -49.35 35.90
CA ALA A 112 -6.51 -50.65 35.99
C ALA A 112 -6.00 -50.93 37.42
N LEU A 113 -5.38 -49.94 38.06
CA LEU A 113 -4.94 -50.04 39.46
C LEU A 113 -6.11 -50.25 40.42
N ARG A 114 -7.23 -49.52 40.22
CA ARG A 114 -8.45 -49.74 41.02
C ARG A 114 -9.03 -51.14 40.84
N LYS A 115 -9.04 -51.69 39.62
CA LYS A 115 -9.52 -53.05 39.35
C LYS A 115 -8.60 -54.13 39.93
N TRP A 116 -7.29 -53.90 39.88
CA TRP A 116 -6.29 -54.78 40.50
C TRP A 116 -6.41 -54.78 42.03
N LEU A 117 -6.58 -53.61 42.65
CA LEU A 117 -6.77 -53.48 44.10
C LEU A 117 -8.17 -53.94 44.57
N GLY A 118 -9.19 -53.82 43.71
CA GLY A 118 -10.57 -54.20 44.01
C GLY A 118 -10.89 -55.68 43.73
N SER A 119 -10.06 -56.39 42.97
CA SER A 119 -10.18 -57.83 42.79
C SER A 119 -9.49 -58.52 43.97
N SER A 120 -10.27 -58.94 44.96
CA SER A 120 -9.78 -59.70 46.12
C SER A 120 -9.06 -60.97 45.66
N GLY A 121 -7.74 -60.98 45.83
CA GLY A 121 -6.87 -62.11 45.56
C GLY A 121 -5.44 -61.66 45.25
N LEU A 122 -4.71 -61.14 46.24
CA LEU A 122 -3.28 -60.86 46.10
C LEU A 122 -2.53 -62.20 45.97
N PRO A 123 -1.87 -62.51 44.83
CA PRO A 123 -0.83 -63.52 44.86
C PRO A 123 0.37 -62.89 45.56
N ALA A 124 0.88 -63.56 46.60
CA ALA A 124 2.14 -63.19 47.23
C ALA A 124 3.26 -63.22 46.18
N LEU A 125 3.71 -62.05 45.72
CA LEU A 125 4.75 -61.95 44.71
C LEU A 125 5.88 -61.06 45.24
N GLY A 126 7.03 -61.69 45.43
CA GLY A 126 8.22 -61.12 46.04
C GLY A 126 8.78 -59.90 45.33
N ASN A 127 9.48 -59.09 46.13
CA ASN A 127 10.17 -57.87 45.76
C ASN A 127 11.11 -58.04 44.55
N LYS A 128 10.61 -57.76 43.34
CA LYS A 128 11.41 -57.16 42.27
C LYS A 128 10.90 -55.76 42.07
N ARG A 129 11.74 -54.77 42.42
CA ARG A 129 11.47 -53.35 42.18
C ARG A 129 11.35 -53.14 40.67
N TRP A 130 10.13 -53.11 40.14
CA TRP A 130 9.86 -52.41 38.90
C TRP A 130 9.94 -50.93 39.22
N ALA A 131 11.06 -50.30 38.85
CA ALA A 131 11.10 -48.86 38.71
C ALA A 131 10.38 -48.53 37.40
N PRO A 132 9.25 -47.81 37.41
CA PRO A 132 8.76 -47.20 36.19
C PRO A 132 9.84 -46.21 35.75
N VAL A 133 10.48 -46.45 34.61
CA VAL A 133 11.24 -45.40 33.94
C VAL A 133 10.22 -44.32 33.63
N ALA A 134 10.27 -43.22 34.38
CA ALA A 134 9.52 -42.02 34.03
C ALA A 134 9.96 -41.65 32.60
N PRO A 135 9.04 -41.48 31.64
CA PRO A 135 9.42 -40.97 30.34
C PRO A 135 10.10 -39.62 30.57
N THR A 136 11.34 -39.47 30.09
CA THR A 136 12.07 -38.20 30.16
C THR A 136 11.25 -37.17 29.39
N PHE A 137 10.56 -36.30 30.12
CA PHE A 137 9.81 -35.21 29.51
C PHE A 137 10.82 -34.20 28.97
N GLU A 138 10.99 -34.19 27.64
CA GLU A 138 11.73 -33.11 26.98
C GLU A 138 10.80 -31.92 26.78
N LEU A 139 11.20 -30.77 27.35
CA LEU A 139 10.47 -29.53 27.20
C LEU A 139 10.47 -29.13 25.71
N PRO A 140 9.30 -28.97 25.08
CA PRO A 140 9.24 -28.51 23.69
C PRO A 140 9.95 -27.18 23.54
N ALA A 141 10.73 -27.04 22.45
CA ALA A 141 11.40 -25.79 22.14
C ALA A 141 10.37 -24.65 22.10
N LEU A 142 10.48 -23.72 23.05
CA LEU A 142 9.57 -22.60 23.18
C LEU A 142 9.80 -21.62 22.04
N TYR A 143 8.70 -21.15 21.48
CA TYR A 143 8.71 -20.13 20.44
C TYR A 143 9.32 -18.83 20.96
N ARG A 144 10.22 -18.23 20.17
CA ARG A 144 10.75 -16.88 20.38
C ARG A 144 10.29 -15.99 19.22
N THR A 145 9.74 -14.83 19.54
CA THR A 145 9.19 -13.90 18.55
C THR A 145 10.28 -13.25 17.71
N GLU A 146 11.43 -13.08 18.35
CA GLU A 146 12.66 -12.53 17.80
C GLU A 146 13.19 -13.30 16.58
N ASP A 147 12.87 -14.61 16.47
CA ASP A 147 13.35 -15.47 15.38
C ASP A 147 12.58 -15.24 14.06
N TYR A 148 11.42 -14.59 14.10
CA TYR A 148 10.52 -14.41 12.94
C TYR A 148 10.24 -12.93 12.63
N PHE A 149 10.40 -12.05 13.61
CA PHE A 149 10.26 -10.61 13.46
C PHE A 149 11.57 -9.92 13.87
N PRO A 150 12.63 -9.97 13.04
CA PRO A 150 13.85 -9.23 13.33
C PRO A 150 13.49 -7.73 13.40
N VAL A 151 13.85 -7.11 14.52
CA VAL A 151 13.71 -5.67 14.70
C VAL A 151 14.57 -4.98 13.64
N ASP A 152 13.93 -4.19 12.78
CA ASP A 152 14.66 -3.39 11.80
C ASP A 152 15.42 -2.28 12.54
N VAL A 153 16.72 -2.47 12.75
CA VAL A 153 17.60 -1.53 13.45
C VAL A 153 17.73 -0.20 12.68
N GLY A 154 17.17 -0.11 11.46
CA GLY A 154 17.12 1.10 10.65
C GLY A 154 16.14 2.19 11.10
N GLU A 155 15.23 1.93 12.04
CA GLU A 155 14.20 2.89 12.48
C GLU A 155 14.38 3.38 13.93
N VAL A 156 15.63 3.45 14.41
CA VAL A 156 15.98 4.22 15.61
C VAL A 156 16.76 5.47 15.18
N MET A 157 16.12 6.33 14.39
CA MET A 157 16.55 7.73 14.31
C MET A 157 15.64 8.54 15.24
N PRO A 158 16.16 9.22 16.28
CA PRO A 158 15.33 10.07 17.11
C PRO A 158 14.78 11.19 16.21
N ARG A 159 13.46 11.28 16.12
CA ARG A 159 12.79 12.43 15.50
C ARG A 159 13.29 13.69 16.19
N ALA A 160 14.20 14.41 15.53
CA ALA A 160 14.55 15.75 15.92
C ALA A 160 13.29 16.61 15.82
N SER A 161 12.83 17.06 16.98
CA SER A 161 11.76 18.04 17.14
C SER A 161 12.21 19.37 16.52
N SER A 162 11.88 19.62 15.25
CA SER A 162 11.97 20.94 14.65
C SER A 162 10.57 21.55 14.55
N CYS A 163 10.03 21.96 15.69
CA CYS A 163 9.05 23.03 15.72
C CYS A 163 9.77 24.34 15.39
N GLN A 164 9.83 24.72 14.11
CA GLN A 164 10.01 26.13 13.73
C GLN A 164 8.72 26.61 13.08
N ARG A 165 7.88 27.18 13.94
CA ARG A 165 6.80 28.09 13.57
C ARG A 165 7.49 29.37 13.07
N ARG A 166 7.38 29.68 11.76
CA ARG A 166 7.66 31.03 11.25
C ARG A 166 6.35 31.65 10.78
N LEU A 167 6.01 32.76 11.43
CA LEU A 167 5.23 33.86 10.87
C LEU A 167 6.07 34.56 9.81
#